data_AF-A0A2A2D4U8-F1
#
_entry.id   AF-A0A2A2D4U8-F1
#
_cell.length_a   1.000
_cell.length_b   1.000
_cell.length_c   1.000
_cell.angle_alpha   90.00
_cell.angle_beta   90.00
_cell.angle_gamma   90.00
#
_symmetry.space_group_name_H-M   'P 1'
#
loop_
_entity.id
_entity.type
_entity.pdbx_description
1 polymer ?
#
loop_
_entity_poly.entity_id
_entity_poly.type
_entity_poly.pdbx_seq_one_letter_code
_entity_poly.pdbx_strand_id
1 'polypeptide(L)'
;MSGAREFISVAREEIGYQEGFSDGHWDNDNKFGRWYGMNEEAWCGMFVSWAADRSGNGDIVPRYAWCPAGVEWFQERDRWSAYPAVGSVVFFGPGGGSHTGICIGYTDDEITTIEGNTNDSGSAEGDGVYLKTRPRKSSYVYGYGIPDFPEGAVVADPDWKGRPGVVHFGEQADESDIPAGGDTSSRPVARDEDRKEEDGDSSRQVVIDGLAYGPGSSGEHITRLGEMLVRAGCGAYQEGPGPEWTKADTESVRRYQQKIGDTGADADGIPGPRQLERLTAEYGRTRTVTVREGDTLSSIAAANGVPLSRLTAANPRIADPDAIAPGDVVALP
;
A
#
# COMPACT_ATOMS: atom_id res chain seq x y z
N MET A 1 -16.45 -13.51 -4.00
CA MET A 1 -16.55 -12.53 -5.10
C MET A 1 -15.15 -12.33 -5.63
N SER A 2 -15.00 -12.28 -6.94
CA SER A 2 -13.74 -11.98 -7.63
C SER A 2 -13.38 -10.52 -7.43
N GLY A 3 -12.13 -10.25 -7.05
CA GLY A 3 -11.64 -8.93 -6.69
C GLY A 3 -10.34 -8.57 -7.41
N ALA A 4 -9.69 -7.49 -6.96
CA ALA A 4 -8.44 -6.99 -7.52
C ALA A 4 -7.31 -8.04 -7.43
N ARG A 5 -7.25 -8.78 -6.32
CA ARG A 5 -6.22 -9.84 -6.14
C ARG A 5 -6.34 -10.94 -7.18
N GLU A 6 -7.57 -11.36 -7.49
CA GLU A 6 -7.80 -12.40 -8.51
C GLU A 6 -7.48 -11.89 -9.91
N PHE A 7 -7.86 -10.63 -10.21
CA PHE A 7 -7.53 -9.99 -11.49
C PHE A 7 -6.03 -9.96 -11.73
N ILE A 8 -5.27 -9.55 -10.71
CA ILE A 8 -3.82 -9.47 -10.78
C ILE A 8 -3.19 -10.86 -10.79
N SER A 9 -3.68 -11.82 -10.00
CA SER A 9 -3.18 -13.20 -9.98
C SER A 9 -3.25 -13.85 -11.37
N VAL A 10 -4.41 -13.75 -12.02
CA VAL A 10 -4.62 -14.26 -13.38
C VAL A 10 -3.65 -13.62 -14.38
N ALA A 11 -3.45 -12.30 -14.32
CA ALA A 11 -2.51 -11.62 -15.19
C ALA A 11 -1.05 -12.01 -14.90
N ARG A 12 -0.71 -12.22 -13.62
CA ARG A 12 0.63 -12.58 -13.15
C ARG A 12 1.06 -13.96 -13.61
N GLU A 13 0.14 -14.92 -13.70
CA GLU A 13 0.40 -16.25 -14.25
C GLU A 13 0.83 -16.24 -15.72
N GLU A 14 0.55 -15.15 -16.43
CA GLU A 14 0.90 -15.00 -17.84
C GLU A 14 2.27 -14.36 -18.08
N ILE A 15 2.94 -13.85 -17.05
CA ILE A 15 4.28 -13.24 -17.20
C ILE A 15 5.25 -14.27 -17.81
N GLY A 16 5.89 -13.88 -18.91
CA GLY A 16 6.78 -14.75 -19.69
C GLY A 16 6.08 -15.53 -20.81
N TYR A 17 4.76 -15.41 -20.97
CA TYR A 17 4.07 -15.86 -22.18
C TYR A 17 4.64 -15.11 -23.39
N GLN A 18 4.92 -15.83 -24.47
CA GLN A 18 5.38 -15.29 -25.75
C GLN A 18 4.39 -15.61 -26.86
N GLU A 19 4.21 -14.66 -27.78
CA GLU A 19 3.41 -14.88 -28.99
C GLU A 19 4.13 -15.73 -30.04
N GLY A 20 3.45 -16.03 -31.14
CA GLY A 20 4.03 -16.71 -32.28
C GLY A 20 5.18 -15.93 -32.91
N PHE A 21 6.15 -16.68 -33.43
CA PHE A 21 7.27 -16.13 -34.18
C PHE A 21 7.40 -16.87 -35.50
N SER A 22 7.23 -16.15 -36.59
CA SER A 22 7.31 -16.69 -37.95
C SER A 22 8.02 -15.71 -38.88
N ASP A 23 8.70 -16.23 -39.90
CA ASP A 23 9.41 -15.44 -40.91
C ASP A 23 10.36 -14.34 -40.38
N GLY A 24 10.90 -14.55 -39.17
CA GLY A 24 11.85 -13.63 -38.53
C GLY A 24 11.23 -12.46 -37.79
N HIS A 25 9.91 -12.44 -37.58
CA HIS A 25 9.22 -11.43 -36.78
C HIS A 25 8.17 -12.06 -35.84
N TRP A 26 7.77 -11.32 -34.81
CA TRP A 26 6.64 -11.68 -33.97
C TRP A 26 5.34 -11.41 -34.75
N ASP A 27 4.44 -12.39 -34.78
CA ASP A 27 3.30 -12.40 -35.71
C ASP A 27 1.95 -12.13 -35.02
N ASN A 28 1.97 -11.72 -33.75
CA ASN A 28 0.80 -11.55 -32.90
C ASN A 28 -0.07 -12.80 -32.78
N ASP A 29 0.40 -14.00 -33.16
CA ASP A 29 -0.36 -15.21 -32.98
C ASP A 29 -0.37 -15.60 -31.49
N ASN A 30 -1.51 -15.42 -30.81
CA ASN A 30 -1.56 -15.58 -29.37
C ASN A 30 -2.91 -16.08 -28.83
N LYS A 31 -2.90 -16.72 -27.65
CA LYS A 31 -4.12 -17.28 -27.05
C LYS A 31 -5.17 -16.22 -26.68
N PHE A 32 -4.75 -14.99 -26.40
CA PHE A 32 -5.67 -13.90 -26.03
C PHE A 32 -6.44 -13.40 -27.25
N GLY A 33 -5.76 -13.21 -28.39
CA GLY A 33 -6.36 -12.87 -29.68
C GLY A 33 -7.32 -13.97 -30.17
N ARG A 34 -6.91 -15.24 -30.08
CA ARG A 34 -7.80 -16.39 -30.38
C ARG A 34 -9.05 -16.42 -29.48
N TRP A 35 -8.91 -16.19 -28.18
CA TRP A 35 -10.06 -16.10 -27.27
C TRP A 35 -10.93 -14.88 -27.54
N TYR A 36 -10.32 -13.76 -27.93
CA TYR A 36 -11.05 -12.53 -28.23
C TYR A 36 -11.87 -12.67 -29.51
N GLY A 37 -11.36 -13.44 -30.49
CA GLY A 37 -11.88 -13.58 -31.84
C GLY A 37 -11.16 -12.69 -32.87
N MET A 38 -10.02 -12.11 -32.51
CA MET A 38 -9.20 -11.19 -33.32
C MET A 38 -7.72 -11.54 -33.14
N ASN A 39 -7.32 -12.71 -33.61
CA ASN A 39 -5.93 -13.17 -33.53
C ASN A 39 -5.04 -12.47 -34.57
N GLU A 40 -3.72 -12.47 -34.36
CA GLU A 40 -2.73 -11.83 -35.26
C GLU A 40 -2.86 -10.30 -35.33
N GLU A 41 -3.50 -9.71 -34.32
CA GLU A 41 -3.68 -8.26 -34.13
C GLU A 41 -3.03 -7.81 -32.82
N ALA A 42 -2.80 -6.50 -32.68
CA ALA A 42 -2.27 -5.95 -31.43
C ALA A 42 -3.19 -6.29 -30.24
N TRP A 43 -2.63 -6.98 -29.23
CA TRP A 43 -3.43 -7.70 -28.23
C TRP A 43 -3.29 -7.18 -26.79
N CYS A 44 -2.71 -6.00 -26.55
CA CYS A 44 -2.57 -5.45 -25.18
C CYS A 44 -3.93 -5.31 -24.46
N GLY A 45 -4.95 -4.75 -25.12
CA GLY A 45 -6.31 -4.67 -24.57
C GLY A 45 -7.01 -6.03 -24.48
N MET A 46 -6.72 -6.93 -25.43
CA MET A 46 -7.28 -8.29 -25.42
C MET A 46 -6.75 -9.10 -24.23
N PHE A 47 -5.49 -8.91 -23.84
CA PHE A 47 -4.88 -9.48 -22.64
C PHE A 47 -5.59 -8.99 -21.38
N VAL A 48 -5.78 -7.68 -21.22
CA VAL A 48 -6.50 -7.11 -20.06
C VAL A 48 -7.93 -7.63 -20.01
N SER A 49 -8.62 -7.67 -21.16
CA SER A 49 -9.98 -8.22 -21.28
C SER A 49 -10.04 -9.70 -20.90
N TRP A 50 -9.05 -10.49 -21.34
CA TRP A 50 -8.95 -11.90 -21.01
C TRP A 50 -8.71 -12.10 -19.52
N ALA A 51 -7.81 -11.33 -18.92
CA ALA A 51 -7.54 -11.41 -17.49
C ALA A 51 -8.80 -11.05 -16.67
N ALA A 52 -9.58 -10.06 -17.11
CA ALA A 52 -10.85 -9.72 -16.47
C ALA A 52 -11.89 -10.84 -16.60
N ASP A 53 -12.04 -11.45 -17.78
CA ASP A 53 -12.94 -12.60 -17.98
C ASP A 53 -12.56 -13.79 -17.09
N ARG A 54 -11.29 -14.17 -17.08
CA ARG A 54 -10.79 -15.33 -16.31
C ARG A 54 -10.83 -15.12 -14.81
N SER A 55 -10.62 -13.90 -14.35
CA SER A 55 -10.73 -13.56 -12.94
C SER A 55 -12.18 -13.34 -12.49
N GLY A 56 -13.16 -13.34 -13.39
CA GLY A 56 -14.56 -13.04 -13.04
C GLY A 56 -14.84 -11.55 -12.80
N ASN A 57 -14.02 -10.66 -13.35
CA ASN A 57 -14.15 -9.19 -13.25
C ASN A 57 -14.68 -8.54 -14.55
N GLY A 58 -15.18 -9.34 -15.51
CA GLY A 58 -15.64 -8.85 -16.82
C GLY A 58 -16.85 -7.88 -16.79
N ASP A 59 -17.55 -7.78 -15.65
CA ASP A 59 -18.62 -6.80 -15.45
C ASP A 59 -18.10 -5.40 -15.05
N ILE A 60 -16.90 -5.33 -14.48
CA ILE A 60 -16.28 -4.10 -13.94
C ILE A 60 -15.01 -3.66 -14.70
N VAL A 61 -14.58 -4.47 -15.67
CA VAL A 61 -13.53 -4.14 -16.64
C VAL A 61 -14.12 -4.40 -18.03
N PRO A 62 -14.04 -3.44 -18.97
CA PRO A 62 -14.61 -3.63 -20.30
C PRO A 62 -13.91 -4.77 -21.05
N ARG A 63 -14.65 -5.43 -21.94
CA ARG A 63 -14.06 -6.26 -22.99
C ARG A 63 -13.69 -5.37 -24.19
N TYR A 64 -12.41 -5.04 -24.35
CA TYR A 64 -11.90 -4.15 -25.41
C TYR A 64 -10.63 -4.70 -26.07
N ALA A 65 -10.49 -4.48 -27.38
CA ALA A 65 -9.21 -4.65 -28.09
C ALA A 65 -8.53 -3.29 -28.35
N TRP A 66 -9.33 -2.22 -28.45
CA TRP A 66 -8.90 -0.87 -28.80
C TRP A 66 -8.86 0.03 -27.56
N CYS A 67 -7.68 0.57 -27.23
CA CYS A 67 -7.45 1.29 -25.96
C CYS A 67 -8.42 2.46 -25.70
N PRO A 68 -8.72 3.35 -26.68
CA PRO A 68 -9.70 4.41 -26.48
C PRO A 68 -11.10 3.94 -26.06
N ALA A 69 -11.54 2.75 -26.48
CA ALA A 69 -12.83 2.21 -26.02
C ALA A 69 -12.79 1.85 -24.52
N GLY A 70 -11.65 1.38 -24.02
CA GLY A 70 -11.44 1.16 -22.59
C GLY A 70 -11.44 2.48 -21.81
N VAL A 71 -10.73 3.50 -22.33
CA VAL A 71 -10.70 4.86 -21.74
C VAL A 71 -12.11 5.43 -21.63
N GLU A 72 -12.86 5.45 -22.73
CA GLU A 72 -14.24 5.96 -22.79
C GLU A 72 -15.14 5.22 -21.80
N TRP A 73 -15.07 3.89 -21.75
CA TRP A 73 -15.89 3.08 -20.86
C TRP A 73 -15.71 3.46 -19.38
N PHE A 74 -14.48 3.67 -18.92
CA PHE A 74 -14.19 4.06 -17.54
C PHE A 74 -14.57 5.52 -17.27
N GLN A 75 -14.36 6.42 -18.22
CA GLN A 75 -14.74 7.82 -18.12
C GLN A 75 -16.26 8.00 -18.01
N GLU A 76 -17.04 7.30 -18.84
CA GLU A 76 -18.52 7.32 -18.80
C GLU A 76 -19.11 6.81 -17.48
N ARG A 77 -18.33 6.09 -16.68
CA ARG A 77 -18.74 5.49 -15.41
C ARG A 77 -18.21 6.24 -14.19
N ASP A 78 -17.58 7.39 -14.38
CA ASP A 78 -16.89 8.14 -13.33
C ASP A 78 -15.83 7.29 -12.59
N ARG A 79 -15.24 6.32 -13.31
CA ARG A 79 -14.22 5.39 -12.82
C ARG A 79 -12.85 5.68 -13.44
N TRP A 80 -12.57 6.94 -13.70
CA TRP A 80 -11.31 7.40 -14.29
C TRP A 80 -10.52 8.27 -13.31
N SER A 81 -9.20 8.09 -13.29
CA SER A 81 -8.28 8.94 -12.53
C SER A 81 -6.99 9.22 -13.30
N ALA A 82 -6.38 10.37 -13.03
CA ALA A 82 -5.01 10.68 -13.45
C ALA A 82 -3.95 10.05 -12.52
N TYR A 83 -4.37 9.48 -11.38
CA TYR A 83 -3.51 8.87 -10.37
C TYR A 83 -3.67 7.34 -10.39
N PRO A 84 -2.59 6.58 -10.11
CA PRO A 84 -2.63 5.13 -10.08
C PRO A 84 -3.53 4.60 -8.98
N ALA A 85 -4.06 3.40 -9.24
CA ALA A 85 -4.69 2.56 -8.23
C ALA A 85 -4.24 1.11 -8.39
N VAL A 86 -4.14 0.37 -7.29
CA VAL A 86 -3.82 -1.06 -7.33
C VAL A 86 -4.99 -1.82 -7.97
N GLY A 87 -4.70 -2.63 -8.98
CA GLY A 87 -5.70 -3.34 -9.79
C GLY A 87 -6.35 -2.51 -10.89
N SER A 88 -5.93 -1.25 -11.09
CA SER A 88 -6.45 -0.43 -12.19
C SER A 88 -5.92 -0.85 -13.55
N VAL A 89 -6.70 -0.54 -14.58
CA VAL A 89 -6.25 -0.61 -15.98
C VAL A 89 -5.57 0.70 -16.33
N VAL A 90 -4.26 0.67 -16.53
CA VAL A 90 -3.49 1.84 -16.97
C VAL A 90 -3.53 1.97 -18.48
N PHE A 91 -3.61 3.20 -18.99
CA PHE A 91 -3.57 3.52 -20.41
C PHE A 91 -2.42 4.48 -20.72
N PHE A 92 -1.80 4.30 -21.88
CA PHE A 92 -0.60 5.02 -22.28
C PHE A 92 -0.74 5.71 -23.63
N GLY A 93 0.10 6.72 -23.83
CA GLY A 93 0.21 7.50 -25.05
C GLY A 93 -0.86 8.59 -25.20
N PRO A 94 -0.85 9.31 -26.33
CA PRO A 94 -1.79 10.40 -26.58
C PRO A 94 -3.24 9.93 -26.43
N GLY A 95 -3.99 10.57 -25.52
CA GLY A 95 -5.38 10.21 -25.23
C GLY A 95 -5.58 8.79 -24.65
N GLY A 96 -4.50 8.13 -24.19
CA GLY A 96 -4.55 6.74 -23.71
C GLY A 96 -4.70 5.71 -24.83
N GLY A 97 -4.45 6.09 -26.08
CA GLY A 97 -4.74 5.27 -27.25
C GLY A 97 -3.65 4.28 -27.67
N SER A 98 -2.44 4.35 -27.09
CA SER A 98 -1.27 3.61 -27.61
C SER A 98 -1.09 2.24 -26.99
N HIS A 99 -1.28 2.10 -25.68
CA HIS A 99 -1.04 0.84 -24.97
C HIS A 99 -1.82 0.79 -23.66
N THR A 100 -1.94 -0.39 -23.07
CA THR A 100 -2.64 -0.60 -21.80
C THR A 100 -2.04 -1.77 -21.02
N GLY A 101 -2.24 -1.77 -19.70
CA GLY A 101 -1.84 -2.85 -18.82
C GLY A 101 -2.57 -2.79 -17.48
N ILE A 102 -2.16 -3.63 -16.53
CA ILE A 102 -2.75 -3.71 -15.20
C ILE A 102 -1.75 -3.15 -14.21
N CYS A 103 -2.09 -2.07 -13.50
CA CYS A 103 -1.26 -1.49 -12.44
C CYS A 103 -1.39 -2.33 -11.17
N ILE A 104 -0.28 -2.92 -10.71
CA ILE A 104 -0.25 -3.81 -9.55
C ILE A 104 0.39 -3.15 -8.31
N GLY A 105 0.96 -1.97 -8.50
CA GLY A 105 1.53 -1.17 -7.42
C GLY A 105 2.10 0.15 -7.95
N TYR A 106 2.39 1.05 -7.02
CA TYR A 106 2.99 2.35 -7.31
C TYR A 106 3.79 2.86 -6.13
N THR A 107 4.77 3.72 -6.39
CA THR A 107 5.49 4.56 -5.44
C THR A 107 5.26 6.03 -5.79
N ASP A 108 5.97 6.98 -5.14
CA ASP A 108 5.83 8.40 -5.49
C ASP A 108 6.34 8.68 -6.91
N ASP A 109 7.26 7.85 -7.42
CA ASP A 109 7.92 8.07 -8.68
C ASP A 109 7.52 7.08 -9.78
N GLU A 110 7.08 5.87 -9.43
CA GLU A 110 6.92 4.78 -10.38
C GLU A 110 5.57 4.06 -10.25
N ILE A 111 5.14 3.43 -11.34
CA ILE A 111 4.13 2.37 -11.34
C ILE A 111 4.79 1.05 -11.71
N THR A 112 4.29 -0.03 -11.11
CA THR A 112 4.55 -1.41 -11.51
C THR A 112 3.31 -1.97 -12.19
N THR A 113 3.49 -2.55 -13.37
CA THR A 113 2.39 -3.01 -14.24
C THR A 113 2.66 -4.39 -14.81
N ILE A 114 1.59 -5.11 -15.13
CA ILE A 114 1.63 -6.31 -15.96
C ILE A 114 1.03 -5.94 -17.32
N GLU A 115 1.81 -6.07 -18.38
CA GLU A 115 1.49 -5.60 -19.72
C GLU A 115 1.64 -6.75 -20.72
N GLY A 116 0.62 -6.96 -21.56
CA GLY A 116 0.68 -7.87 -22.70
C GLY A 116 0.92 -7.11 -24.00
N ASN A 117 1.47 -7.77 -25.01
CA ASN A 117 1.94 -7.15 -26.25
C ASN A 117 2.95 -6.02 -25.99
N THR A 118 3.96 -6.33 -25.19
CA THR A 118 5.14 -5.49 -24.97
C THR A 118 6.39 -6.37 -25.00
N ASN A 119 7.57 -5.77 -24.90
CA ASN A 119 8.88 -6.42 -24.86
C ASN A 119 9.81 -5.69 -23.88
N ASP A 120 10.94 -6.28 -23.51
CA ASP A 120 11.95 -5.66 -22.62
C ASP A 120 12.92 -4.70 -23.29
N SER A 121 13.03 -4.74 -24.61
CA SER A 121 14.00 -3.93 -25.38
C SER A 121 13.48 -2.53 -25.75
N GLY A 122 12.20 -2.24 -25.52
CA GLY A 122 11.54 -1.00 -25.93
C GLY A 122 11.16 -0.95 -27.41
N SER A 123 11.15 -2.10 -28.10
CA SER A 123 10.64 -2.21 -29.49
C SER A 123 9.16 -1.82 -29.56
N ALA A 124 8.72 -1.35 -30.74
CA ALA A 124 7.32 -1.05 -31.01
C ALA A 124 6.47 -2.33 -31.20
N GLU A 125 7.10 -3.46 -31.56
CA GLU A 125 6.48 -4.78 -31.64
C GLU A 125 6.61 -5.48 -30.30
N GLY A 126 5.48 -5.73 -29.62
CA GLY A 126 5.48 -6.56 -28.43
C GLY A 126 5.69 -8.02 -28.79
N ASP A 127 6.26 -8.79 -27.85
CA ASP A 127 6.57 -10.20 -28.04
C ASP A 127 5.99 -11.10 -26.93
N GLY A 128 5.33 -10.51 -25.93
CA GLY A 128 4.82 -11.27 -24.80
C GLY A 128 4.21 -10.45 -23.68
N VAL A 129 4.09 -11.11 -22.53
CA VAL A 129 3.58 -10.53 -21.27
C VAL A 129 4.73 -10.29 -20.31
N TYR A 130 4.86 -9.06 -19.83
CA TYR A 130 5.99 -8.62 -19.01
C TYR A 130 5.55 -7.85 -17.78
N LEU A 131 6.36 -7.96 -16.73
CA LEU A 131 6.35 -7.02 -15.62
C LEU A 131 7.10 -5.75 -16.05
N LYS A 132 6.47 -4.59 -15.90
CA LYS A 132 7.05 -3.29 -16.25
C LYS A 132 7.10 -2.35 -15.05
N THR A 133 8.13 -1.53 -15.04
CA THR A 133 8.22 -0.36 -14.16
C THR A 133 8.34 0.88 -15.03
N ARG A 134 7.49 1.88 -14.77
CA ARG A 134 7.43 3.12 -15.56
C ARG A 134 7.32 4.33 -14.61
N PRO A 135 7.92 5.49 -14.94
CA PRO A 135 7.71 6.70 -14.16
C PRO A 135 6.23 7.10 -14.17
N ARG A 136 5.57 7.15 -13.01
CA ARG A 136 4.12 7.40 -12.93
C ARG A 136 3.73 8.82 -13.34
N LYS A 137 4.67 9.75 -13.23
CA LYS A 137 4.51 11.17 -13.62
C LYS A 137 4.88 11.43 -15.09
N SER A 138 5.21 10.37 -15.86
CA SER A 138 5.53 10.49 -17.29
C SER A 138 4.32 10.96 -18.09
N SER A 139 4.53 11.87 -19.04
CA SER A 139 3.48 12.28 -19.99
C SER A 139 2.98 11.17 -20.91
N TYR A 140 3.71 10.04 -20.97
CA TYR A 140 3.27 8.85 -21.67
C TYR A 140 2.24 8.03 -20.86
N VAL A 141 2.17 8.20 -19.55
CA VAL A 141 1.10 7.64 -18.71
C VAL A 141 -0.10 8.57 -18.82
N TYR A 142 -1.17 8.11 -19.46
CA TYR A 142 -2.33 8.95 -19.72
C TYR A 142 -3.30 8.97 -18.54
N GLY A 143 -3.57 7.81 -17.96
CA GLY A 143 -4.46 7.69 -16.81
C GLY A 143 -4.89 6.25 -16.55
N TYR A 144 -5.82 6.11 -15.60
CA TYR A 144 -6.16 4.84 -14.98
C TYR A 144 -7.68 4.68 -14.93
N GLY A 145 -8.16 3.57 -15.50
CA GLY A 145 -9.50 3.06 -15.27
C GLY A 145 -9.53 2.23 -14.00
N ILE A 146 -10.37 2.59 -13.03
CA ILE A 146 -10.41 1.98 -11.69
C ILE A 146 -11.65 1.08 -11.58
N PRO A 147 -11.53 -0.25 -11.70
CA PRO A 147 -12.66 -1.16 -11.58
C PRO A 147 -13.34 -1.01 -10.21
N ASP A 148 -14.64 -1.26 -10.15
CA ASP A 148 -15.42 -1.18 -8.92
C ASP A 148 -15.38 -2.51 -8.18
N PHE A 149 -14.19 -2.87 -7.68
CA PHE A 149 -13.99 -4.12 -6.96
C PHE A 149 -14.84 -4.17 -5.68
N PRO A 150 -15.39 -5.34 -5.32
CA PRO A 150 -16.27 -5.48 -4.16
C PRO A 150 -15.59 -5.14 -2.83
N GLU A 151 -14.27 -5.36 -2.74
CA GLU A 151 -13.44 -4.98 -1.59
C GLU A 151 -13.03 -3.50 -1.56
N GLY A 152 -13.38 -2.73 -2.60
CA GLY A 152 -12.96 -1.34 -2.75
C GLY A 152 -11.69 -1.15 -3.57
N ALA A 153 -11.21 0.09 -3.65
CA ALA A 153 -10.06 0.50 -4.45
C ALA A 153 -8.98 1.18 -3.61
N VAL A 154 -7.71 0.84 -3.86
CA VAL A 154 -6.54 1.50 -3.25
C VAL A 154 -5.97 2.51 -4.25
N VAL A 155 -6.19 3.80 -4.02
CA VAL A 155 -6.03 4.85 -5.03
C VAL A 155 -5.12 5.97 -4.51
N ALA A 156 -4.23 6.49 -5.36
CA ALA A 156 -3.39 7.64 -5.04
C ALA A 156 -4.04 9.00 -5.34
N ASP A 157 -5.31 9.00 -5.75
CA ASP A 157 -6.04 10.19 -6.16
C ASP A 157 -6.60 10.93 -4.94
N PRO A 158 -6.09 12.13 -4.61
CA PRO A 158 -6.60 12.88 -3.47
C PRO A 158 -8.08 13.25 -3.60
N ASP A 159 -8.62 13.37 -4.82
CA ASP A 159 -10.05 13.68 -5.06
C ASP A 159 -10.97 12.48 -4.80
N TRP A 160 -10.39 11.30 -4.60
CA TRP A 160 -11.11 10.09 -4.19
C TRP A 160 -11.07 9.85 -2.68
N LYS A 161 -10.34 10.67 -1.92
CA LYS A 161 -10.28 10.57 -0.47
C LYS A 161 -11.66 10.70 0.16
N GLY A 162 -12.03 9.74 1.01
CA GLY A 162 -13.31 9.71 1.72
C GLY A 162 -14.49 9.18 0.91
N ARG A 163 -14.29 8.74 -0.34
CA ARG A 163 -15.32 8.01 -1.09
C ARG A 163 -15.56 6.64 -0.43
N PRO A 164 -16.81 6.15 -0.37
CA PRO A 164 -17.10 4.80 0.12
C PRO A 164 -16.29 3.75 -0.65
N GLY A 165 -15.67 2.82 0.07
CA GLY A 165 -14.86 1.76 -0.52
C GLY A 165 -13.52 2.23 -1.12
N VAL A 166 -13.06 3.44 -0.85
CA VAL A 166 -11.74 3.91 -1.29
C VAL A 166 -10.77 3.98 -0.10
N VAL A 167 -9.64 3.32 -0.24
CA VAL A 167 -8.44 3.51 0.58
C VAL A 167 -7.49 4.43 -0.17
N HIS A 168 -7.13 5.56 0.42
CA HIS A 168 -6.26 6.54 -0.24
C HIS A 168 -4.82 6.47 0.26
N PHE A 169 -3.91 6.05 -0.60
CA PHE A 169 -2.46 6.11 -0.38
C PHE A 169 -1.79 6.93 -1.47
N GLY A 170 -1.41 8.17 -1.16
CA GLY A 170 -0.89 9.10 -2.18
C GLY A 170 0.50 8.71 -2.71
N GLU A 171 1.34 8.21 -1.80
CA GLU A 171 2.75 7.95 -2.07
C GLU A 171 2.97 6.54 -2.62
N GLN A 172 2.51 5.50 -1.94
CA GLN A 172 2.83 4.13 -2.32
C GLN A 172 1.72 3.16 -1.93
N ALA A 173 1.45 2.18 -2.78
CA ALA A 173 0.64 1.01 -2.47
C ALA A 173 0.98 -0.17 -3.39
N ASP A 174 0.72 -1.39 -2.93
CA ASP A 174 0.83 -2.61 -3.72
C ASP A 174 -0.33 -3.60 -3.42
N GLU A 175 -0.34 -4.78 -4.06
CA GLU A 175 -1.38 -5.81 -3.92
C GLU A 175 -1.76 -6.19 -2.49
N SER A 176 -0.80 -6.12 -1.58
CA SER A 176 -1.02 -6.46 -0.18
C SER A 176 -1.86 -5.43 0.59
N ASP A 177 -1.98 -4.22 0.05
CA ASP A 177 -2.80 -3.13 0.58
C ASP A 177 -4.26 -3.25 0.12
N ILE A 178 -4.54 -4.15 -0.83
CA ILE A 178 -5.92 -4.48 -1.23
C ILE A 178 -6.68 -4.98 0.01
N PRO A 179 -7.83 -4.37 0.36
CA PRO A 179 -8.62 -4.81 1.51
C PRO A 179 -9.01 -6.29 1.41
N ALA A 180 -9.07 -6.98 2.55
CA ALA A 180 -9.40 -8.41 2.60
C ALA A 180 -10.86 -8.75 2.23
N GLY A 181 -11.68 -7.74 1.93
CA GLY A 181 -13.11 -7.85 1.66
C GLY A 181 -13.94 -7.98 2.95
N GLY A 182 -14.75 -6.97 3.22
CA GLY A 182 -15.97 -7.09 4.03
C GLY A 182 -17.17 -7.00 3.08
N ASP A 183 -18.20 -7.81 3.30
CA ASP A 183 -19.37 -7.93 2.44
C ASP A 183 -20.04 -6.56 2.17
N THR A 184 -19.88 -6.03 0.96
CA THR A 184 -20.59 -4.83 0.48
C THR A 184 -21.89 -5.19 -0.25
N SER A 185 -22.50 -6.36 0.05
CA SER A 185 -23.92 -6.59 -0.23
C SER A 185 -24.82 -5.75 0.70
N SER A 186 -24.69 -4.43 0.62
CA SER A 186 -25.78 -3.52 0.93
C SER A 186 -25.94 -2.57 -0.25
N ARG A 187 -26.70 -3.07 -1.23
CA ARG A 187 -27.40 -2.25 -2.23
C ARG A 187 -28.00 -1.02 -1.52
N PRO A 188 -27.83 0.22 -2.03
CA PRO A 188 -28.33 1.39 -1.33
C PRO A 188 -29.86 1.34 -1.31
N VAL A 189 -30.43 1.15 -0.12
CA VAL A 189 -31.80 1.55 0.18
C VAL A 189 -31.74 3.02 0.58
N ALA A 190 -32.71 3.79 0.11
CA ALA A 190 -32.78 5.24 0.19
C ALA A 190 -32.46 5.80 1.58
N ARG A 191 -31.84 7.00 1.54
CA ARG A 191 -31.53 7.87 2.68
C ARG A 191 -32.69 7.94 3.67
N ASP A 192 -32.39 7.62 4.93
CA ASP A 192 -33.06 8.27 6.07
C ASP A 192 -31.98 8.94 6.92
N GLU A 193 -32.11 10.26 7.00
CA GLU A 193 -31.37 11.15 7.88
C GLU A 193 -31.79 10.84 9.32
N ASP A 194 -30.93 10.16 10.09
CA ASP A 194 -30.80 10.24 11.56
C ASP A 194 -30.12 8.97 12.08
N ARG A 195 -28.78 8.98 12.17
CA ARG A 195 -28.10 8.09 13.12
C ARG A 195 -26.93 8.80 13.78
N LYS A 196 -27.12 9.01 15.08
CA LYS A 196 -26.14 9.53 16.02
C LYS A 196 -24.91 8.61 16.05
N GLU A 197 -23.75 9.24 16.20
CA GLU A 197 -22.47 8.59 16.52
C GLU A 197 -22.66 7.63 17.72
N GLU A 198 -22.42 6.34 17.52
CA GLU A 198 -22.29 5.36 18.60
C GLU A 198 -20.85 4.81 18.60
N ASP A 199 -20.28 4.77 19.79
CA ASP A 199 -18.88 4.46 20.12
C ASP A 199 -18.33 3.19 19.47
N GLY A 200 -17.08 3.29 18.99
CA GLY A 200 -16.33 2.19 18.37
C GLY A 200 -16.06 1.01 19.31
N ASP A 201 -16.15 -0.19 18.74
CA ASP A 201 -15.87 -1.47 19.39
C ASP A 201 -14.44 -1.51 19.97
N SER A 202 -14.34 -1.29 21.27
CA SER A 202 -13.10 -1.20 22.07
C SER A 202 -12.47 -2.56 22.40
N SER A 203 -12.77 -3.65 21.69
CA SER A 203 -12.41 -5.03 22.12
C SER A 203 -11.51 -5.83 21.16
N ARG A 204 -11.10 -5.28 20.03
CA ARG A 204 -10.38 -6.03 18.98
C ARG A 204 -8.87 -6.20 19.27
N GLN A 205 -8.40 -7.46 19.24
CA GLN A 205 -6.98 -7.84 19.32
C GLN A 205 -6.51 -8.45 17.99
N VAL A 206 -5.24 -8.28 17.63
CA VAL A 206 -4.59 -8.90 16.46
C VAL A 206 -3.29 -9.60 16.85
N VAL A 207 -2.86 -10.59 16.07
CA VAL A 207 -1.58 -11.28 16.25
C VAL A 207 -0.71 -11.06 15.02
N ILE A 208 0.48 -10.50 15.20
CA ILE A 208 1.45 -10.20 14.15
C ILE A 208 2.77 -10.84 14.57
N ASP A 209 3.32 -11.72 13.73
CA ASP A 209 4.56 -12.47 13.99
C ASP A 209 4.56 -13.20 15.35
N GLY A 210 3.41 -13.76 15.73
CA GLY A 210 3.22 -14.49 16.99
C GLY A 210 3.08 -13.60 18.23
N LEU A 211 3.04 -12.27 18.07
CA LEU A 211 2.90 -11.30 19.15
C LEU A 211 1.52 -10.63 19.07
N ALA A 212 0.84 -10.55 20.21
CA ALA A 212 -0.50 -9.98 20.28
C ALA A 212 -0.47 -8.45 20.50
N TYR A 213 -1.33 -7.72 19.78
CA TYR A 213 -1.49 -6.27 19.85
C TYR A 213 -2.97 -5.90 20.01
N GLY A 214 -3.27 -4.83 20.74
CA GLY A 214 -4.62 -4.41 21.10
C GLY A 214 -4.98 -4.66 22.57
N PRO A 215 -6.18 -4.22 23.02
CA PRO A 215 -6.64 -4.34 24.41
C PRO A 215 -6.45 -5.74 25.00
N GLY A 216 -5.89 -5.81 26.21
CA GLY A 216 -5.59 -7.06 26.91
C GLY A 216 -4.26 -7.73 26.54
N SER A 217 -3.52 -7.19 25.56
CA SER A 217 -2.17 -7.66 25.23
C SER A 217 -1.14 -7.15 26.24
N SER A 218 -0.10 -7.94 26.50
CA SER A 218 1.05 -7.51 27.28
C SER A 218 2.34 -8.18 26.81
N GLY A 219 3.48 -7.52 27.02
CA GLY A 219 4.82 -7.99 26.69
C GLY A 219 5.80 -6.87 26.34
N GLU A 220 7.08 -7.22 26.20
CA GLU A 220 8.15 -6.28 25.83
C GLU A 220 7.90 -5.62 24.47
N HIS A 221 7.24 -6.32 23.55
CA HIS A 221 6.87 -5.80 22.24
C HIS A 221 5.87 -4.64 22.32
N ILE A 222 5.02 -4.58 23.36
CA ILE A 222 4.13 -3.44 23.60
C ILE A 222 4.92 -2.22 24.03
N THR A 223 5.86 -2.38 24.97
CA THR A 223 6.78 -1.29 25.35
C THR A 223 7.54 -0.77 24.13
N ARG A 224 8.09 -1.67 23.31
CA ARG A 224 8.85 -1.32 22.11
C ARG A 224 7.99 -0.59 21.08
N LEU A 225 6.76 -1.05 20.84
CA LEU A 225 5.79 -0.35 19.99
C LEU A 225 5.57 1.07 20.50
N GLY A 226 5.28 1.22 21.79
CA GLY A 226 5.03 2.52 22.38
C GLY A 226 6.22 3.48 22.31
N GLU A 227 7.45 2.98 22.47
CA GLU A 227 8.67 3.76 22.25
C GLU A 227 8.80 4.25 20.80
N MET A 228 8.55 3.37 19.83
CA MET A 228 8.58 3.75 18.42
C MET A 228 7.53 4.83 18.10
N LEU A 229 6.32 4.72 18.68
CA LEU A 229 5.26 5.72 18.53
C LEU A 229 5.64 7.07 19.17
N VAL A 230 6.36 7.06 20.30
CA VAL A 230 6.92 8.29 20.89
C VAL A 230 7.96 8.91 19.95
N ARG A 231 8.88 8.12 19.40
CA ARG A 231 9.89 8.61 18.42
C ARG A 231 9.24 9.15 17.15
N ALA A 232 8.12 8.56 16.74
CA ALA A 232 7.31 9.06 15.63
C ALA A 232 6.54 10.35 15.96
N GLY A 233 6.59 10.85 17.20
CA GLY A 233 5.81 12.02 17.63
C GLY A 233 4.32 11.74 17.82
N CYS A 234 3.93 10.47 17.87
CA CYS A 234 2.54 10.02 17.99
C CYS A 234 2.17 9.59 19.42
N GLY A 235 3.13 9.55 20.34
CA GLY A 235 2.90 9.11 21.73
C GLY A 235 1.84 9.91 22.47
N ALA A 236 0.93 9.21 23.15
CA ALA A 236 -0.13 9.77 24.00
C ALA A 236 0.09 9.48 25.50
N TYR A 237 1.27 9.01 25.88
CA TYR A 237 1.61 8.59 27.24
C TYR A 237 1.86 9.78 28.18
N GLN A 238 1.38 9.68 29.42
CA GLN A 238 1.69 10.64 30.48
C GLN A 238 3.07 10.38 31.10
N GLU A 239 3.35 9.14 31.48
CA GLU A 239 4.62 8.75 32.12
C GLU A 239 5.55 8.02 31.16
N GLY A 240 5.00 7.25 30.22
CA GLY A 240 5.69 6.52 29.17
C GLY A 240 4.97 5.25 28.74
N PRO A 241 5.42 4.61 27.64
CA PRO A 241 4.94 3.29 27.26
C PRO A 241 5.42 2.24 28.27
N GLY A 242 4.60 1.21 28.47
CA GLY A 242 4.87 0.09 29.37
C GLY A 242 4.47 -1.23 28.74
N PRO A 243 4.64 -2.36 29.45
CA PRO A 243 4.44 -3.69 28.88
C PRO A 243 2.97 -4.08 28.75
N GLU A 244 2.02 -3.29 29.25
CA GLU A 244 0.59 -3.59 29.16
C GLU A 244 -0.09 -2.65 28.17
N TRP A 245 -0.95 -3.19 27.31
CA TRP A 245 -1.71 -2.37 26.36
C TRP A 245 -2.75 -1.53 27.09
N THR A 246 -2.65 -0.21 26.95
CA THR A 246 -3.55 0.77 27.55
C THR A 246 -4.30 1.58 26.48
N LYS A 247 -5.21 2.45 26.93
CA LYS A 247 -5.83 3.45 26.06
C LYS A 247 -4.80 4.40 25.42
N ALA A 248 -3.67 4.62 26.08
CA ALA A 248 -2.60 5.45 25.51
C ALA A 248 -1.93 4.78 24.32
N ASP A 249 -1.80 3.45 24.31
CA ASP A 249 -1.28 2.69 23.16
C ASP A 249 -2.24 2.76 21.98
N THR A 250 -3.53 2.50 22.22
CA THR A 250 -4.58 2.64 21.17
C THR A 250 -4.57 4.03 20.56
N GLU A 251 -4.53 5.08 21.39
CA GLU A 251 -4.49 6.46 20.90
C GLU A 251 -3.17 6.79 20.19
N SER A 252 -2.04 6.26 20.67
CA SER A 252 -0.74 6.48 20.01
C SER A 252 -0.67 5.82 18.64
N VAL A 253 -1.22 4.60 18.52
CA VAL A 253 -1.35 3.90 17.24
C VAL A 253 -2.30 4.66 16.33
N ARG A 254 -3.45 5.13 16.83
CA ARG A 254 -4.39 5.94 16.05
C ARG A 254 -3.75 7.22 15.51
N ARG A 255 -2.95 7.92 16.32
CA ARG A 255 -2.20 9.09 15.88
C ARG A 255 -1.17 8.75 14.81
N TYR A 256 -0.54 7.58 14.92
CA TYR A 256 0.40 7.13 13.91
C TYR A 256 -0.30 6.73 12.61
N GLN A 257 -1.40 5.98 12.68
CA GLN A 257 -2.31 5.67 11.58
C GLN A 257 -2.74 6.96 10.86
N GLN A 258 -3.23 7.96 11.60
CA GLN A 258 -3.57 9.27 11.05
C GLN A 258 -2.37 10.00 10.45
N LYS A 259 -1.18 9.93 11.08
CA LYS A 259 0.06 10.54 10.58
C LYS A 259 0.50 9.93 9.25
N ILE A 260 0.30 8.62 9.05
CA ILE A 260 0.62 7.93 7.79
C ILE A 260 -0.52 7.95 6.78
N GLY A 261 -1.65 8.58 7.12
CA GLY A 261 -2.75 8.88 6.19
C GLY A 261 -4.01 8.02 6.37
N ASP A 262 -4.01 7.07 7.29
CA ASP A 262 -5.17 6.21 7.57
C ASP A 262 -6.32 7.02 8.18
N THR A 263 -7.57 6.63 7.86
CA THR A 263 -8.78 7.33 8.34
C THR A 263 -9.92 6.34 8.59
N GLY A 264 -10.96 6.77 9.32
CA GLY A 264 -12.13 5.93 9.57
C GLY A 264 -11.78 4.65 10.31
N ALA A 265 -12.23 3.50 9.77
CA ALA A 265 -11.98 2.19 10.36
C ALA A 265 -10.50 1.76 10.33
N ASP A 266 -9.68 2.34 9.44
CA ASP A 266 -8.25 2.03 9.34
C ASP A 266 -7.39 2.79 10.37
N ALA A 267 -7.99 3.78 11.05
CA ALA A 267 -7.43 4.52 12.18
C ALA A 267 -8.08 4.08 13.52
N ASP A 268 -8.36 2.79 13.65
CA ASP A 268 -9.02 2.19 14.82
C ASP A 268 -8.16 2.19 16.10
N GLY A 269 -6.86 2.41 15.97
CA GLY A 269 -5.88 2.35 17.06
C GLY A 269 -5.35 0.94 17.33
N ILE A 270 -5.51 0.00 16.40
CA ILE A 270 -4.93 -1.35 16.44
C ILE A 270 -3.98 -1.52 15.25
N PRO A 271 -2.69 -1.83 15.46
CA PRO A 271 -1.71 -1.80 14.39
C PRO A 271 -1.90 -3.00 13.46
N GLY A 272 -1.84 -2.75 12.14
CA GLY A 272 -1.68 -3.80 11.13
C GLY A 272 -0.21 -4.17 10.90
N PRO A 273 0.09 -5.33 10.28
CA PRO A 273 1.47 -5.77 10.00
C PRO A 273 2.31 -4.73 9.26
N ARG A 274 1.76 -4.05 8.25
CA ARG A 274 2.47 -3.04 7.45
C ARG A 274 2.72 -1.74 8.20
N GLN A 275 1.73 -1.31 8.98
CA GLN A 275 1.88 -0.14 9.85
C GLN A 275 3.02 -0.40 10.86
N LEU A 276 3.07 -1.61 11.41
CA LEU A 276 4.11 -2.04 12.34
C LEU A 276 5.48 -2.20 11.67
N GLU A 277 5.54 -2.75 10.46
CA GLU A 277 6.77 -2.88 9.66
C GLU A 277 7.35 -1.51 9.32
N ARG A 278 6.53 -0.58 8.80
CA ARG A 278 6.91 0.80 8.51
C ARG A 278 7.42 1.50 9.77
N LEU A 279 6.67 1.40 10.87
CA LEU A 279 7.06 2.00 12.15
C LEU A 279 8.39 1.43 12.65
N THR A 280 8.61 0.12 12.47
CA THR A 280 9.84 -0.57 12.85
C THR A 280 11.03 -0.18 11.97
N ALA A 281 10.82 -0.03 10.67
CA ALA A 281 11.85 0.42 9.74
C ALA A 281 12.29 1.86 10.03
N GLU A 282 11.33 2.75 10.28
CA GLU A 282 11.58 4.18 10.51
C GLU A 282 12.09 4.47 11.94
N TYR A 283 11.55 3.82 12.97
CA TYR A 283 11.77 4.18 14.38
C TYR A 283 12.21 3.02 15.28
N GLY A 284 12.34 1.81 14.74
CA GLY A 284 12.69 0.59 15.49
C GLY A 284 14.19 0.37 15.72
N ARG A 285 15.05 1.21 15.13
CA ARG A 285 16.49 1.24 15.43
C ARG A 285 16.75 2.11 16.65
N THR A 286 17.24 1.50 17.72
CA THR A 286 17.78 2.24 18.87
C THR A 286 18.94 3.10 18.37
N ARG A 287 18.78 4.42 18.41
CA ARG A 287 19.89 5.34 18.12
C ARG A 287 20.90 5.20 19.25
N THR A 288 22.18 5.19 18.93
CA THR A 288 23.24 5.12 19.95
C THR A 288 24.15 6.34 19.86
N VAL A 289 24.70 6.72 21.00
CA VAL A 289 25.76 7.71 21.12
C VAL A 289 26.98 7.01 21.69
N THR A 290 28.11 7.16 21.00
CA THR A 290 29.41 6.80 21.57
C THR A 290 29.87 7.95 22.45
N VAL A 291 30.07 7.66 23.74
CA VAL A 291 30.53 8.61 24.75
C VAL A 291 31.88 9.18 24.32
N ARG A 292 32.01 10.50 24.37
CA ARG A 292 33.26 11.23 24.13
C ARG A 292 33.85 11.72 25.44
N GLU A 293 35.12 12.08 25.41
CA GLU A 293 35.78 12.70 26.57
C GLU A 293 35.02 13.96 27.01
N GLY A 294 34.59 13.98 28.27
CA GLY A 294 33.80 15.07 28.85
C GLY A 294 32.27 14.92 28.74
N ASP A 295 31.77 13.86 28.09
CA ASP A 295 30.34 13.56 28.11
C ASP A 295 29.89 13.03 29.48
N THR A 296 28.68 13.40 29.87
CA THR A 296 27.92 12.81 30.99
C THR A 296 26.59 12.31 30.44
N LEU A 297 25.90 11.40 31.14
CA LEU A 297 24.55 11.02 30.71
C LEU A 297 23.62 12.24 30.64
N SER A 298 23.79 13.20 31.54
CA SER A 298 23.04 14.46 31.54
C SER A 298 23.28 15.31 30.29
N SER A 299 24.54 15.45 29.85
CA SER A 299 24.86 16.22 28.64
C SER A 299 24.43 15.50 27.37
N ILE A 300 24.55 14.17 27.32
CA ILE A 300 24.05 13.35 26.20
C ILE A 300 22.52 13.44 26.12
N ALA A 301 21.82 13.35 27.25
CA ALA A 301 20.37 13.49 27.32
C ALA A 301 19.91 14.85 26.80
N ALA A 302 20.52 15.94 27.30
CA ALA A 302 20.21 17.30 26.87
C ALA A 302 20.48 17.52 25.37
N ALA A 303 21.63 17.06 24.87
CA ALA A 303 22.02 17.21 23.46
C ALA A 303 21.08 16.48 22.49
N ASN A 304 20.41 15.43 22.95
CA ASN A 304 19.49 14.62 22.15
C ASN A 304 18.01 14.91 22.47
N GLY A 305 17.72 15.92 23.30
CA GLY A 305 16.34 16.30 23.64
C GLY A 305 15.60 15.24 24.46
N VAL A 306 16.33 14.40 25.21
CA VAL A 306 15.78 13.29 26.00
C VAL A 306 15.85 13.64 27.50
N PRO A 307 14.82 13.37 28.31
CA PRO A 307 14.92 13.46 29.77
C PRO A 307 15.96 12.47 30.32
N LEU A 308 16.84 12.91 31.22
CA LEU A 308 17.87 12.04 31.82
C LEU A 308 17.28 10.74 32.39
N SER A 309 16.12 10.81 33.03
CA SER A 309 15.42 9.64 33.57
C SER A 309 15.09 8.59 32.50
N ARG A 310 14.70 9.02 31.29
CA ARG A 310 14.44 8.12 30.16
C ARG A 310 15.74 7.55 29.59
N LEU A 311 16.81 8.36 29.54
CA LEU A 311 18.11 7.88 29.09
C LEU A 311 18.70 6.83 30.04
N THR A 312 18.61 7.05 31.36
CA THR A 312 19.03 6.07 32.37
C THR A 312 18.21 4.79 32.29
N ALA A 313 16.88 4.89 32.13
CA ALA A 313 16.00 3.73 31.97
C ALA A 313 16.34 2.88 30.73
N ALA A 314 16.74 3.53 29.62
CA ALA A 314 17.18 2.84 28.39
C ALA A 314 18.56 2.19 28.50
N ASN A 315 19.33 2.49 29.57
CA ASN A 315 20.68 1.99 29.77
C ASN A 315 20.86 1.37 31.17
N PRO A 316 20.10 0.32 31.52
CA PRO A 316 20.16 -0.31 32.86
C PRO A 316 21.53 -0.93 33.18
N ARG A 317 22.37 -1.13 32.17
CA ARG A 317 23.77 -1.56 32.30
C ARG A 317 24.70 -0.48 32.89
N ILE A 318 24.29 0.79 32.87
CA ILE A 318 25.03 1.93 33.42
C ILE A 318 24.47 2.19 34.82
N ALA A 319 25.08 1.57 35.83
CA ALA A 319 24.60 1.64 37.21
C ALA A 319 24.87 3.02 37.86
N ASP A 320 25.95 3.69 37.44
CA ASP A 320 26.32 5.02 37.90
C ASP A 320 26.37 5.99 36.70
N PRO A 321 25.43 6.96 36.62
CA PRO A 321 25.36 7.96 35.54
C PRO A 321 26.62 8.81 35.35
N ASP A 322 27.49 8.88 36.37
CA ASP A 322 28.75 9.62 36.33
C ASP A 322 29.95 8.73 35.97
N ALA A 323 29.75 7.41 35.78
CA ALA A 323 30.81 6.44 35.53
C ALA A 323 30.96 6.00 34.06
N ILE A 324 30.39 6.74 33.11
CA ILE A 324 30.55 6.44 31.67
C ILE A 324 31.96 6.82 31.20
N ALA A 325 32.57 5.99 30.36
CA ALA A 325 33.91 6.19 29.82
C ALA A 325 33.87 6.50 28.30
N PRO A 326 34.83 7.28 27.77
CA PRO A 326 34.93 7.49 26.32
C PRO A 326 35.02 6.15 25.56
N GLY A 327 34.16 6.01 24.54
CA GLY A 327 34.01 4.76 23.79
C GLY A 327 32.82 3.91 24.22
N ASP A 328 32.23 4.16 25.40
CA ASP A 328 31.00 3.51 25.81
C ASP A 328 29.85 3.82 24.85
N VAL A 329 28.95 2.86 24.67
CA VAL A 329 27.77 3.01 23.83
C VAL A 329 26.55 3.24 24.70
N VAL A 330 25.97 4.43 24.60
CA VAL A 330 24.72 4.82 25.25
C VAL A 330 23.58 4.67 24.24
N ALA A 331 22.56 3.92 24.60
CA ALA A 331 21.33 3.80 23.83
C ALA A 331 20.45 5.03 24.09
N LEU A 332 20.01 5.70 23.04
CA LEU A 332 19.00 6.75 23.13
C LEU A 332 17.60 6.10 23.08
N PRO A 333 16.68 6.48 23.99
CA PRO A 333 15.31 6.00 24.01
C PRO A 333 14.46 6.50 22.84
#